data_AF-A0A5B0WIC0-F1
#
_entry.id   AF-A0A5B0WIC0-F1
#
_cell.length_a   1.000
_cell.length_b   1.000
_cell.length_c   1.000
_cell.angle_alpha   90.00
_cell.angle_beta   90.00
_cell.angle_gamma   90.00
#
_symmetry.space_group_name_H-M   'P 1'
#
loop_
_entity.id
_entity.type
_entity.pdbx_description
1 polymer ?
#
loop_
_entity_poly.entity_id
_entity_poly.type
_entity_poly.pdbx_seq_one_letter_code
_entity_poly.pdbx_strand_id
1 'polypeptide(L)' 'MFSGMPTLSHQEQQLAVEKIQQLMAEGMSSGEAISLVAQELREKHRGQEQVNVVFDD' A
#
# COMPACT_ATOMS: atom_id res chain seq x y z
N MET A 1 -3.11 8.02 17.01
CA MET A 1 -3.16 6.57 16.70
C MET A 1 -3.61 6.43 15.25
N PHE A 2 -2.72 6.02 14.35
CA PHE A 2 -2.99 5.81 12.92
C PHE A 2 -3.67 4.44 12.70
N SER A 3 -4.82 4.21 13.33
CA SER A 3 -5.49 2.90 13.42
C SER A 3 -6.22 2.46 12.14
N GLY A 4 -5.65 2.69 10.97
CA GLY A 4 -6.27 2.32 9.69
C GLY A 4 -5.35 2.27 8.48
N MET A 5 -4.04 2.48 8.65
CA MET A 5 -3.08 2.23 7.58
C MET A 5 -2.39 0.89 7.82
N PRO A 6 -2.36 -0.02 6.84
CA PRO A 6 -1.57 -1.25 6.96
C PRO A 6 -0.13 -0.86 7.29
N THR A 7 0.40 -1.42 8.38
CA THR A 7 1.78 -1.17 8.78
C THR A 7 2.70 -1.99 7.89
N LEU A 8 3.22 -1.35 6.85
CA LEU A 8 4.21 -1.95 5.95
C LEU A 8 5.48 -2.30 6.73
N SER A 9 6.01 -3.50 6.52
CA SER A 9 7.37 -3.83 6.96
C SER A 9 8.40 -2.91 6.27
N HIS A 10 9.60 -2.75 6.86
CA HIS A 10 10.67 -1.95 6.23
C HIS A 10 11.02 -2.44 4.83
N GLN A 11 10.94 -3.75 4.58
CA GLN A 11 11.18 -4.33 3.26
C GLN A 11 10.08 -3.92 2.26
N GLU A 12 8.81 -3.94 2.67
CA GLU A 12 7.71 -3.53 1.80
C GLU A 12 7.74 -2.02 1.52
N GLN A 13 8.16 -1.21 2.50
CA GLN A 13 8.39 0.22 2.29
C GLN A 13 9.47 0.45 1.23
N GLN A 14 10.60 -0.25 1.32
CA GLN A 14 11.69 -0.13 0.34
C GLN A 14 11.23 -0.55 -1.07
N LEU A 15 10.53 -1.67 -1.18
CA LEU A 15 9.97 -2.15 -2.45
C LEU A 15 8.94 -1.17 -3.04
N ALA A 16 8.10 -0.56 -2.20
CA ALA A 16 7.15 0.45 -2.63
C ALA A 16 7.86 1.69 -3.20
N VAL A 17 8.94 2.14 -2.55
CA VAL A 17 9.75 3.27 -3.00
C VAL A 17 10.43 2.97 -4.34
N GLU A 18 11.06 1.80 -4.47
CA GLU A 18 11.71 1.37 -5.73
C GLU A 18 10.70 1.31 -6.87
N LYS A 19 9.51 0.75 -6.62
CA LYS A 19 8.45 0.67 -7.63
C LYS A 19 7.94 2.04 -8.06
N ILE A 20 7.73 2.96 -7.13
CA ILE A 20 7.35 4.35 -7.46
C ILE A 20 8.43 5.01 -8.32
N GLN A 21 9.71 4.86 -7.96
CA GLN A 21 10.82 5.42 -8.73
C GLN A 21 10.91 4.85 -10.14
N GLN A 22 10.72 3.54 -10.30
CA GLN A 22 10.68 2.88 -11.61
C GLN A 22 9.55 3.42 -12.48
N LEU A 23 8.33 3.53 -11.94
CA LEU A 23 7.18 4.07 -12.66
C LEU A 23 7.41 5.52 -13.09
N MET A 24 8.02 6.34 -12.23
CA MET A 24 8.40 7.70 -12.60
C MET A 24 9.47 7.73 -13.70
N ALA A 25 10.44 6.82 -13.67
CA ALA A 25 11.45 6.69 -14.73
C ALA A 25 10.85 6.29 -16.08
N GLU A 26 9.74 5.55 -16.07
CA GLU A 26 8.93 5.21 -17.25
C GLU A 26 8.03 6.38 -17.73
N GLY A 27 8.04 7.51 -17.03
CA GLY A 27 7.29 8.72 -17.39
C GLY A 27 5.92 8.84 -16.70
N MET A 28 5.60 7.98 -15.74
CA MET A 28 4.37 8.11 -14.94
C MET A 28 4.47 9.28 -13.97
N SER A 29 3.37 10.01 -13.77
CA SER A 29 3.30 11.04 -12.74
C SER A 29 3.48 10.42 -11.35
N SER A 30 4.16 11.15 -10.45
CA SER A 30 4.38 10.71 -9.06
C SER A 30 3.07 10.40 -8.34
N GLY A 31 2.00 11.16 -8.58
CA GLY A 31 0.68 10.93 -7.97
C GLY A 31 0.00 9.65 -8.47
N GLU A 32 0.14 9.33 -9.75
CA GLU A 32 -0.38 8.09 -10.35
C GLU A 32 0.42 6.88 -9.86
N ALA A 33 1.75 6.99 -9.82
CA ALA A 33 2.63 5.93 -9.33
C ALA A 33 2.34 5.58 -7.86
N ILE A 34 2.16 6.59 -7.01
CA ILE A 34 1.79 6.40 -5.60
C ILE A 34 0.41 5.73 -5.50
N SER A 35 -0.56 6.18 -6.30
CA SER A 35 -1.93 5.62 -6.28
C SER A 35 -1.95 4.15 -6.67
N LEU A 36 -1.19 3.78 -7.70
CA LEU A 36 -1.03 2.39 -8.16
C LEU A 36 -0.41 1.53 -7.06
N VAL A 37 0.73 1.94 -6.51
CA VAL A 37 1.42 1.16 -5.47
C VAL A 37 0.57 1.05 -4.20
N ALA A 38 -0.13 2.11 -3.80
CA ALA A 38 -1.06 2.06 -2.68
C ALA A 38 -2.24 1.10 -2.93
N GLN A 39 -2.73 1.02 -4.18
CA GLN A 39 -3.77 0.06 -4.55
C GLN A 39 -3.25 -1.38 -4.44
N GLU A 40 -2.08 -1.67 -5.01
CA GLU A 40 -1.46 -3.00 -4.92
C GLU A 40 -1.19 -3.43 -3.48
N LEU A 41 -0.71 -2.49 -2.64
CA LEU A 41 -0.49 -2.75 -1.23
C LEU A 41 -1.81 -3.07 -0.52
N ARG A 42 -2.89 -2.34 -0.80
CA ARG A 42 -4.22 -2.67 -0.25
C ARG A 42 -4.71 -4.03 -0.73
N GLU A 43 -4.48 -4.41 -1.99
CA GLU A 43 -4.85 -5.73 -2.53
C GLU A 43 -4.09 -6.87 -1.84
N LYS A 44 -2.78 -6.71 -1.65
CA LYS A 44 -1.96 -7.68 -0.91
C LYS A 44 -2.43 -7.86 0.53
N HIS A 45 -2.70 -6.76 1.25
CA HIS A 45 -3.14 -6.80 2.63
C HIS A 45 -4.60 -7.25 2.79
N ARG A 46 -5.48 -6.97 1.81
CA ARG A 46 -6.86 -7.48 1.78
C ARG A 46 -6.94 -9.01 1.80
N GLY A 47 -5.91 -9.70 1.29
CA GLY A 47 -5.81 -11.16 1.36
C GLY A 47 -5.31 -11.70 2.70
N GLN A 48 -4.67 -10.87 3.53
CA GLN A 48 -4.02 -11.30 4.78
C GLN A 48 -4.79 -10.90 6.04
N GLU A 49 -5.73 -9.95 5.94
CA GLU A 49 -6.56 -9.53 7.07
C GLU A 49 -7.96 -9.16 6.58
N GLN A 50 -8.83 -10.17 6.48
CA GLN A 50 -10.22 -9.93 6.87
C GLN A 50 -10.20 -9.73 8.39
N VAL A 51 -9.86 -8.52 8.84
CA VAL A 51 -10.29 -8.11 10.18
C VAL A 51 -11.80 -8.03 10.07
N ASN A 52 -12.47 -9.12 10.43
CA ASN A 52 -13.90 -9.15 10.67
C ASN A 52 -14.12 -8.22 11.87
N VAL A 53 -14.36 -6.93 11.60
CA VAL A 53 -14.74 -5.98 12.64
C VAL A 53 -16.16 -6.33 13.03
N VAL A 54 -16.31 -7.27 13.97
CA VAL A 54 -17.56 -7.50 14.66
C VAL A 54 -17.74 -6.32 15.60
N PHE A 55 -18.62 -5.39 15.22
CA PHE A 55 -19.17 -4.43 16.17
C PHE A 55 -20.20 -5.20 16.98
N ASP A 56 -19.84 -5.56 18.22
CA ASP A 56 -20.80 -6.03 19.21
C ASP A 56 -21.58 -4.78 19.68
N ASP A 57 -22.92 -4.86 19.62
CA ASP A 57 -23.90 -3.79 19.90
C ASP A 57 -23.93 -3.37 21.38
#